data_AF-A0A1W6BFE1-F1
#
_entry.id   AF-A0A1W6BFE1-F1
#
_cell.length_a   1.000
_cell.length_b   1.000
_cell.length_c   1.000
_cell.angle_alpha   90.00
_cell.angle_beta   90.00
_cell.angle_gamma   90.00
#
_symmetry.space_group_name_H-M   'P 1'
#
loop_
_entity.id
_entity.type
_entity.pdbx_description
1 polymer ?
#
loop_
_entity_poly.entity_id
_entity_poly.type
_entity_poly.pdbx_seq_one_letter_code
_entity_poly.pdbx_strand_id
1 'polypeptide(L)' 'MFKINKNLKIFLIILTAFLFLFFTKGKYGEFSKSKSIKSCMIAQKKILKDKPIEEIKVFCEEEINKNIK' A
#
# COMPACT_ATOMS: atom_id res chain seq x y z
N MET A 1 21.74 -18.30 31.35
CA MET A 1 21.14 -16.94 31.37
C MET A 1 21.96 -16.05 30.44
N PHE A 2 21.48 -15.75 29.23
CA PHE A 2 22.24 -14.97 28.24
C PHE A 2 22.35 -13.51 28.70
N LYS A 3 23.55 -13.08 29.08
CA LYS A 3 23.84 -11.71 29.51
C LYS A 3 24.05 -10.85 28.26
N ILE A 4 22.96 -10.29 27.74
CA ILE A 4 22.99 -9.45 26.53
C ILE A 4 23.68 -8.13 26.88
N ASN A 5 24.79 -7.85 26.19
CA ASN A 5 25.52 -6.59 26.37
C ASN A 5 24.65 -5.40 25.92
N LYS A 6 24.83 -4.23 26.54
CA LYS A 6 24.00 -3.03 26.30
C LYS A 6 23.99 -2.62 24.82
N ASN A 7 25.13 -2.74 24.15
CA ASN A 7 25.27 -2.46 22.71
C ASN A 7 24.51 -3.47 21.84
N LEU A 8 24.54 -4.76 22.21
CA LEU A 8 23.81 -5.81 21.51
C LEU A 8 22.30 -5.64 21.66
N LYS A 9 21.83 -5.20 22.84
CA LYS A 9 20.41 -4.90 23.08
C LYS A 9 19.92 -3.76 22.18
N ILE A 10 20.72 -2.69 22.04
CA ILE A 10 20.39 -1.56 21.16
C ILE A 10 20.35 -2.01 19.70
N PHE A 11 21.34 -2.79 19.27
CA PHE A 11 21.39 -3.35 17.92
C PHE A 11 20.13 -4.17 17.59
N LEU A 12 19.69 -5.05 18.50
CA LEU A 12 18.50 -5.88 18.31
C LEU A 12 17.21 -5.05 18.20
N ILE A 13 17.09 -3.95 18.95
CA ILE A 13 15.93 -3.04 18.86
C ILE A 13 15.92 -2.35 17.50
N ILE A 14 17.06 -1.84 17.04
CA ILE A 14 17.19 -1.17 15.73
C ILE A 14 16.86 -2.15 14.59
N LEU A 15 17.43 -3.36 14.64
CA LEU A 15 17.15 -4.40 13.65
C LEU A 15 15.67 -4.76 13.60
N THR A 16 15.04 -4.92 14.76
CA THR A 16 13.60 -5.19 14.87
C THR A 16 12.79 -4.04 14.27
N ALA A 17 13.12 -2.79 14.56
CA ALA A 17 12.43 -1.63 14.01
C ALA A 17 12.53 -1.59 12.46
N PHE A 18 13.70 -1.88 11.89
CA PHE A 18 13.85 -1.97 10.44
C PHE A 18 13.00 -3.08 9.83
N LEU A 19 12.92 -4.24 10.47
CA LEU A 19 12.05 -5.33 10.02
C LEU A 19 10.58 -4.89 10.02
N PHE A 20 10.09 -4.25 11.09
CA PHE A 20 8.73 -3.72 11.15
C PHE A 20 8.45 -2.67 10.06
N LEU A 21 9.39 -1.75 9.82
CA LEU A 21 9.25 -0.75 8.75
C LEU A 21 9.20 -1.40 7.36
N PHE A 22 9.98 -2.45 7.13
CA PHE A 22 9.96 -3.18 5.86
C PHE A 22 8.59 -3.86 5.63
N PHE A 23 8.05 -4.56 6.63
CA PHE A 23 6.75 -5.22 6.52
C PHE A 23 5.58 -4.25 6.36
N THR A 24 5.63 -3.11 7.05
CA THR A 24 4.55 -2.12 6.96
C THR A 24 4.48 -1.47 5.59
N LYS A 25 5.62 -1.17 4.93
CA LYS A 25 5.65 -0.55 3.59
C LYS A 25 4.84 -1.33 2.54
N GLY A 26 4.96 -2.66 2.49
CA GLY A 26 4.21 -3.49 1.54
C GLY A 26 2.70 -3.42 1.77
N LYS A 27 2.26 -3.56 3.03
CA LYS A 27 0.85 -3.49 3.44
C LYS A 27 0.24 -2.11 3.13
N TYR A 28 0.96 -1.03 3.42
CA TYR A 28 0.50 0.32 3.13
C TYR A 28 0.43 0.60 1.61
N GLY A 29 1.35 0.05 0.82
CA GLY A 29 1.32 0.16 -0.64
C GLY A 29 0.07 -0.46 -1.25
N GLU A 30 -0.27 -1.70 -0.89
CA GLU A 30 -1.49 -2.37 -1.36
C GLU A 30 -2.76 -1.65 -0.90
N PHE A 31 -2.80 -1.24 0.37
CA PHE A 31 -3.94 -0.49 0.91
C PHE A 31 -4.14 0.83 0.15
N SER A 32 -3.07 1.60 -0.04
CA SER A 32 -3.09 2.87 -0.78
C SER A 32 -3.56 2.66 -2.22
N LYS A 33 -3.00 1.65 -2.92
CA LYS A 33 -3.39 1.29 -4.28
C LYS A 33 -4.89 0.97 -4.36
N SER A 34 -5.40 0.13 -3.47
CA SER A 34 -6.82 -0.24 -3.44
C SER A 34 -7.73 0.97 -3.16
N LYS A 35 -7.30 1.88 -2.29
CA LYS A 35 -8.02 3.10 -1.97
C LYS A 35 -8.07 4.04 -3.18
N SER A 36 -6.95 4.19 -3.89
CA SER A 36 -6.87 5.02 -5.09
C SER A 36 -7.75 4.50 -6.23
N ILE A 37 -7.78 3.17 -6.46
CA ILE A 37 -8.69 2.55 -7.44
C ILE A 37 -10.15 2.86 -7.09
N LYS A 38 -10.56 2.67 -5.83
CA LYS A 38 -11.93 2.99 -5.38
C LYS A 38 -12.28 4.46 -5.57
N SER A 39 -11.37 5.38 -5.23
CA SER A 39 -11.58 6.81 -5.44
C SER A 39 -11.75 7.16 -6.92
N CYS A 40 -10.92 6.58 -7.80
CA CYS A 40 -11.06 6.73 -9.24
C CYS A 40 -12.42 6.22 -9.73
N MET A 41 -12.85 5.03 -9.27
CA MET A 41 -14.14 4.46 -9.68
C MET A 41 -15.32 5.36 -9.28
N ILE A 42 -15.29 5.92 -8.07
CA ILE A 42 -16.33 6.85 -7.59
C ILE A 42 -16.36 8.12 -8.47
N ALA A 43 -15.20 8.70 -8.77
CA ALA A 43 -15.10 9.89 -9.62
C ALA A 43 -15.61 9.61 -11.04
N GLN A 44 -15.15 8.51 -11.64
CA GLN A 44 -15.54 8.10 -12.99
C GLN A 44 -17.01 7.74 -13.08
N LYS A 45 -17.61 7.10 -12.06
CA LYS A 45 -19.05 6.78 -12.06
C LYS A 45 -19.91 8.04 -11.94
N LYS A 46 -19.41 9.09 -11.28
CA LYS A 46 -20.09 10.38 -11.22
C LYS A 46 -20.12 11.09 -12.57
N ILE A 47 -19.06 10.95 -13.37
CA ILE A 47 -18.92 11.56 -14.70
C ILE A 47 -19.66 10.72 -15.76
N LEU A 48 -19.42 9.41 -15.76
CA LEU A 48 -19.90 8.42 -16.73
C LEU A 48 -21.06 7.63 -16.14
N LYS A 49 -22.21 8.29 -15.94
CA LYS A 49 -23.37 7.72 -15.24
C LYS A 49 -23.87 6.42 -15.86
N ASP A 50 -23.86 6.33 -17.19
CA ASP A 50 -24.41 5.20 -17.94
C ASP A 50 -23.41 4.06 -18.15
N LYS A 51 -22.13 4.29 -17.83
CA LYS A 51 -21.08 3.30 -18.03
C LYS A 51 -21.15 2.21 -16.95
N PRO A 52 -21.02 0.91 -17.31
CA PRO A 52 -21.00 -0.17 -16.33
C PRO A 52 -19.79 -0.06 -15.40
N ILE A 53 -19.97 -0.54 -14.17
CA ILE A 53 -18.96 -0.42 -13.11
C ILE A 53 -17.72 -1.24 -13.46
N GLU A 54 -17.88 -2.35 -14.16
CA GLU A 54 -16.81 -3.24 -14.62
C GLU A 54 -15.84 -2.52 -15.56
N GLU A 55 -16.35 -1.78 -16.54
CA GLU A 55 -15.50 -1.01 -17.46
C GLU A 55 -14.79 0.15 -16.76
N ILE A 56 -15.47 0.80 -15.80
CA ILE A 56 -14.85 1.85 -14.98
C ILE A 56 -13.73 1.27 -14.11
N LYS A 57 -13.93 0.06 -13.56
CA LYS A 57 -12.93 -0.63 -12.76
C LYS A 57 -11.69 -0.95 -13.57
N VAL A 58 -11.83 -1.53 -14.76
CA VAL A 58 -10.71 -1.85 -15.66
C VAL A 58 -9.92 -0.59 -16.00
N PHE A 59 -10.60 0.49 -16.38
CA PHE A 59 -9.96 1.78 -16.64
C PHE A 59 -9.15 2.29 -15.43
N CYS A 60 -9.74 2.29 -14.24
CA CYS A 60 -9.07 2.77 -13.03
C CYS A 60 -7.89 1.88 -12.61
N GLU A 61 -7.98 0.56 -12.79
CA GLU A 61 -6.88 -0.36 -12.53
C GLU A 61 -5.71 -0.10 -13.49
N GLU A 62 -5.96 0.05 -14.78
CA GLU A 62 -4.92 0.38 -15.77
C GLU A 62 -4.24 1.72 -15.48
N GLU A 63 -5.02 2.76 -15.19
CA GLU A 63 -4.49 4.10 -14.95
C GLU A 63 -3.64 4.17 -13.67
N ILE A 64 -4.12 3.56 -12.58
CA ILE A 64 -3.36 3.49 -11.33
C ILE A 64 -2.10 2.64 -11.51
N ASN A 65 -2.16 1.53 -12.24
CA ASN A 65 -1.00 0.66 -12.47
C ASN A 65 0.06 1.31 -13.37
N LYS A 66 -0.34 2.12 -14.37
CA LYS A 66 0.62 2.86 -15.22
C LYS A 66 1.49 3.84 -14.44
N ASN A 67 0.95 4.40 -13.35
CA ASN A 67 1.61 5.40 -12.51
C ASN A 67 2.43 4.79 -11.36
N ILE A 68 2.32 3.49 -11.12
CA ILE A 68 3.14 2.73 -10.16
C ILE A 68 4.21 1.98 -10.98
N LYS A 69 5.19 2.72 -11.50
CA LYS A 69 6.45 2.13 -12.01
C LYS A 69 7.45 2.00 -10.88
#